data_AF-A0A941VNI2-F1
#
_entry.id   AF-A0A941VNI2-F1
#
_cell.length_a   1.000
_cell.length_b   1.000
_cell.length_c   1.000
_cell.angle_alpha   90.00
_cell.angle_beta   90.00
_cell.angle_gamma   90.00
#
_symmetry.space_group_name_H-M   'P 1'
#
loop_
_entity.id
_entity.type
_entity.pdbx_description
1 polymer ?
#
loop_
_entity_poly.entity_id
_entity_poly.type
_entity_poly.pdbx_seq_one_letter_code
_entity_poly.pdbx_strand_id
1 'polypeptide(L)'
;MALPPLNSFLVTEMIRGTRVSKLLGPFRKMPAVNLHALEEVLLRVSELVCELPWIEELDINPLIVDESGAIVADARIVVGQHAPVRGRYGHMAIHPYPARLITTWQPPEGELVTLRPIRPEDAEIEQAFVRSLSPESRRFRFMDTLRELTPAMLVRFTQIDYDREMAFVATVQRDGKEVEVGVCRYITNPDGVTCEYAIVIADDWHRRGLGRRMMVQLIEVARRRGLAAMIGHVMSSNRGMLELCQALGFVISDSSDDPMVKRVTLALKDN
;
A
#
# COMPACT_ATOMS: atom_id res chain seq x y z
N MET A 1 -7.54 20.04 11.91
CA MET A 1 -6.12 19.64 11.96
C MET A 1 -6.03 18.24 11.39
N ALA A 2 -5.18 18.03 10.39
CA ALA A 2 -4.88 16.69 9.87
C ALA A 2 -3.44 16.33 10.29
N LEU A 3 -3.18 15.04 10.46
CA LEU A 3 -1.84 14.52 10.74
C LEU A 3 -1.21 14.03 9.43
N PRO A 4 0.10 14.26 9.21
CA PRO A 4 0.84 13.58 8.15
C PRO A 4 0.76 12.06 8.31
N PRO A 5 0.84 11.28 7.22
CA PRO A 5 0.95 11.69 5.82
C PRO A 5 -0.34 12.33 5.27
N LEU A 6 -0.20 13.43 4.53
CA LEU A 6 -1.29 14.09 3.83
C LEU A 6 -1.43 13.54 2.40
N ASN A 7 -2.67 13.43 1.91
CA ASN A 7 -2.98 13.23 0.50
C ASN A 7 -3.73 14.45 -0.05
N SER A 8 -3.92 14.52 -1.37
CA SER A 8 -4.57 15.68 -2.02
C SER A 8 -5.94 16.00 -1.41
N PHE A 9 -6.75 14.98 -1.09
CA PHE A 9 -8.04 15.18 -0.44
C PHE A 9 -7.94 15.87 0.92
N LEU A 10 -7.06 15.37 1.81
CA LEU A 10 -6.83 15.97 3.13
C LEU A 10 -6.31 17.40 3.02
N VAL A 11 -5.41 17.66 2.06
CA VAL A 11 -4.87 19.00 1.81
C VAL A 11 -5.97 19.95 1.34
N THR A 12 -6.79 19.55 0.36
CA THR A 12 -7.91 20.38 -0.11
C THR A 12 -8.88 20.71 1.04
N GLU A 13 -9.21 19.74 1.88
CA GLU A 13 -10.09 19.95 3.05
C GLU A 13 -9.43 20.84 4.12
N MET A 14 -8.13 20.70 4.36
CA MET A 14 -7.37 21.58 5.25
C MET A 14 -7.43 23.02 4.76
N ILE A 15 -7.16 23.27 3.48
CA ILE A 15 -7.21 24.60 2.87
C ILE A 15 -8.61 25.19 3.04
N ARG A 16 -9.66 24.44 2.64
CA ARG A 16 -11.06 24.86 2.74
C ARG A 16 -11.48 25.19 4.18
N GLY A 17 -10.99 24.43 5.15
CA GLY A 17 -11.28 24.64 6.57
C GLY A 17 -10.66 25.91 7.18
N THR A 18 -9.76 26.61 6.49
CA THR A 18 -9.15 27.85 6.99
C THR A 18 -10.02 29.09 6.74
N ARG A 19 -9.82 30.14 7.55
CA ARG A 19 -10.42 31.46 7.29
C ARG A 19 -9.85 32.14 6.04
N VAL A 20 -8.60 31.80 5.69
CA VAL A 20 -7.86 32.36 4.54
C VAL A 20 -8.40 31.83 3.22
N SER A 21 -9.08 30.68 3.19
CA SER A 21 -9.68 30.09 1.97
C SER A 21 -10.52 31.08 1.15
N LYS A 22 -11.22 32.01 1.82
CA LYS A 22 -12.02 33.07 1.19
C LYS A 22 -11.19 34.11 0.43
N LEU A 23 -9.91 34.24 0.75
CA LEU A 23 -8.95 35.17 0.15
C LEU A 23 -8.11 34.51 -0.95
N LEU A 24 -8.20 33.18 -1.12
CA LEU A 24 -7.45 32.44 -2.15
C LEU A 24 -8.10 32.55 -3.54
N GLY A 25 -9.39 32.88 -3.61
CA GLY A 25 -10.06 33.26 -4.85
C GLY A 25 -9.70 34.69 -5.30
N PRO A 26 -10.29 35.19 -6.39
CA PRO A 26 -10.06 36.56 -6.84
C PRO A 26 -10.44 37.56 -5.74
N PHE A 27 -9.48 38.39 -5.32
CA PHE A 27 -9.67 39.30 -4.18
C PHE A 27 -9.06 40.67 -4.47
N ARG A 28 -9.83 41.75 -4.25
CA ARG A 28 -9.40 43.16 -4.39
C ARG A 28 -8.47 43.44 -5.58
N LYS A 29 -8.90 43.04 -6.78
CA LYS A 29 -8.21 43.18 -8.09
C LYS A 29 -7.00 42.25 -8.32
N MET A 30 -6.70 41.35 -7.39
CA MET A 30 -5.73 40.28 -7.61
C MET A 30 -6.43 39.05 -8.19
N PRO A 31 -5.76 38.29 -9.09
CA PRO A 31 -6.26 37.01 -9.58
C PRO A 31 -6.37 35.99 -8.44
N ALA A 32 -7.03 34.86 -8.72
CA ALA A 32 -7.02 33.73 -7.80
C ALA A 32 -5.59 33.17 -7.70
N VAL A 33 -5.22 32.71 -6.51
CA VAL A 33 -3.92 32.06 -6.33
C VAL A 33 -3.88 30.72 -7.06
N ASN A 34 -2.67 30.27 -7.39
CA ASN A 34 -2.43 28.91 -7.85
C ASN A 34 -2.63 27.92 -6.69
N LEU A 35 -3.86 27.42 -6.56
CA LEU A 35 -4.22 26.44 -5.53
C LEU A 35 -3.40 25.16 -5.64
N HIS A 36 -3.06 24.73 -6.85
CA HIS A 36 -2.25 23.54 -7.05
C HIS A 36 -0.85 23.69 -6.44
N ALA A 37 -0.21 24.84 -6.63
CA ALA A 37 1.10 25.12 -6.02
C ALA A 37 1.03 25.13 -4.48
N LEU A 38 -0.05 25.68 -3.90
CA LEU A 38 -0.26 25.62 -2.44
C LEU A 38 -0.48 24.17 -1.95
N GLU A 39 -1.24 23.37 -2.70
CA GLU A 39 -1.42 21.95 -2.39
C GLU A 39 -0.08 21.20 -2.43
N GLU A 40 0.75 21.44 -3.44
CA GLU A 40 2.09 20.85 -3.54
C GLU A 40 2.97 21.22 -2.35
N VAL A 41 2.99 22.49 -1.91
CA VAL A 41 3.76 22.91 -0.72
C VAL A 41 3.34 22.10 0.51
N LEU A 42 2.04 21.96 0.76
CA LEU A 42 1.54 21.21 1.92
C LEU A 42 1.86 19.70 1.82
N LEU A 43 1.81 19.12 0.63
CA LEU A 43 2.24 17.74 0.39
C LEU A 43 3.75 17.57 0.65
N ARG A 44 4.59 18.52 0.22
CA ARG A 44 6.05 18.49 0.48
C ARG A 44 6.39 18.69 1.95
N VAL A 45 5.66 19.55 2.66
CA VAL A 45 5.80 19.68 4.11
C VAL A 45 5.45 18.36 4.80
N SER A 46 4.35 17.71 4.40
CA SER A 46 4.00 16.39 4.91
C SER A 46 5.10 15.36 4.63
N GLU A 47 5.70 15.37 3.45
CA GLU A 47 6.80 14.48 3.08
C GLU A 47 8.04 14.71 3.96
N LEU A 48 8.40 15.97 4.22
CA LEU A 48 9.51 16.32 5.12
C LEU A 48 9.30 15.75 6.52
N VAL A 49 8.10 15.92 7.10
CA VAL A 49 7.79 15.40 8.45
C VAL A 49 7.83 13.87 8.48
N CYS A 50 7.34 13.21 7.44
CA CYS A 50 7.38 11.75 7.32
C CYS A 50 8.82 11.21 7.22
N GLU A 51 9.69 11.86 6.45
CA GLU A 51 11.02 11.36 6.13
C GLU A 51 12.11 11.81 7.10
N LEU A 52 11.89 12.89 7.87
CA LEU A 52 12.90 13.53 8.70
C LEU A 52 12.45 13.56 10.18
N PRO A 53 12.60 12.44 10.93
CA PRO A 53 12.14 12.33 12.32
C PRO A 53 12.78 13.33 13.30
N TRP A 54 13.90 13.92 12.92
CA TRP A 54 14.62 14.91 13.72
C TRP A 54 14.09 16.34 13.58
N ILE A 55 13.12 16.61 12.68
CA ILE A 55 12.47 17.93 12.62
C ILE A 55 11.50 18.05 13.81
N GLU A 56 11.79 18.99 14.72
CA GLU A 56 10.92 19.31 15.86
C GLU A 56 9.97 20.47 15.57
N GLU A 57 10.43 21.44 14.78
CA GLU A 57 9.66 22.63 14.38
C GLU A 57 9.99 23.00 12.94
N LEU A 58 8.96 23.35 12.16
CA LEU A 58 9.08 23.97 10.86
C LEU A 58 8.19 25.20 10.84
N ASP A 59 8.80 26.37 10.66
CA ASP A 59 8.11 27.63 10.44
C ASP A 59 8.41 28.12 9.01
N ILE A 60 7.36 28.44 8.26
CA ILE A 60 7.46 29.01 6.90
C ILE A 60 6.75 30.35 6.95
N ASN A 61 7.53 31.44 7.01
CA ASN A 61 6.97 32.76 7.16
C ASN A 61 7.90 33.86 6.60
N PRO A 62 7.61 34.42 5.41
CA PRO A 62 6.36 34.29 4.65
C PRO A 62 6.38 33.20 3.57
N LEU A 63 5.24 32.51 3.43
CA LEU A 63 4.86 31.78 2.22
C LEU A 63 4.03 32.73 1.33
N ILE A 64 4.57 33.06 0.16
CA ILE A 64 3.91 33.92 -0.83
C ILE A 64 3.30 33.01 -1.90
N VAL A 65 2.02 33.19 -2.19
CA VAL A 65 1.32 32.43 -3.25
C VAL A 65 0.54 33.41 -4.12
N ASP A 66 0.73 33.31 -5.43
CA ASP A 66 0.04 34.11 -6.45
C ASP A 66 -0.43 33.21 -7.60
N GLU A 67 -0.89 33.79 -8.71
CA GLU A 67 -1.34 33.04 -9.90
C GLU A 67 -0.24 32.23 -10.58
N SER A 68 1.03 32.60 -10.36
CA SER A 68 2.19 31.97 -11.00
C SER A 68 2.70 30.77 -10.20
N GLY A 69 2.52 30.77 -8.87
CA GLY A 69 2.93 29.64 -8.03
C GLY A 69 3.07 30.02 -6.55
N ALA A 70 3.96 29.30 -5.86
CA ALA A 70 4.26 29.51 -4.45
C ALA A 70 5.77 29.69 -4.24
N ILE A 71 6.15 30.65 -3.39
CA ILE A 71 7.52 30.97 -3.01
C ILE A 71 7.62 30.99 -1.49
N VAL A 72 8.60 30.25 -0.97
CA VAL A 72 9.04 30.33 0.43
C VAL A 72 10.11 31.41 0.51
N ALA A 73 9.79 32.56 1.10
CA ALA A 73 10.74 33.67 1.22
C ALA A 73 11.66 33.50 2.45
N ASP A 74 11.15 32.88 3.51
CA ASP A 74 11.92 32.51 4.70
C ASP A 74 11.36 31.23 5.32
N ALA A 75 12.25 30.40 5.87
CA ALA A 75 11.89 29.19 6.59
C ALA A 75 12.90 28.89 7.70
N ARG A 76 12.39 28.50 8.87
CA ARG A 76 13.18 28.07 10.02
C ARG A 76 12.84 26.63 10.37
N ILE A 77 13.87 25.80 10.51
CA ILE A 77 13.74 24.41 10.94
C ILE A 77 14.51 24.24 12.24
N VAL A 78 13.87 23.69 13.26
CA VAL A 78 14.53 23.23 14.50
C VAL A 78 14.75 21.74 14.39
N VAL A 79 15.99 21.32 14.62
CA VAL A 79 16.41 19.92 14.54
C VAL A 79 16.81 19.42 15.92
N GLY A 80 16.19 18.33 16.34
CA GLY A 80 16.43 17.66 17.61
C GLY A 80 17.39 16.47 17.52
N GLN A 81 17.74 15.92 18.68
CA GLN A 81 18.39 14.62 18.77
C GLN A 81 17.32 13.53 18.76
N HIS A 82 17.32 12.67 17.73
CA HIS A 82 16.36 11.58 17.63
C HIS A 82 16.98 10.26 18.07
N ALA A 83 16.42 9.64 19.11
CA ALA A 83 16.79 8.28 19.49
C ALA A 83 16.40 7.30 18.36
N PRO A 84 17.15 6.20 18.15
CA PRO A 84 16.78 5.22 17.14
C PRO A 84 15.42 4.59 17.48
N VAL A 85 14.38 4.96 16.74
CA VAL A 85 13.06 4.33 16.83
C VAL A 85 13.07 3.05 15.99
N ARG A 86 12.25 2.06 16.35
CA ARG A 86 12.11 0.83 15.56
C ARG A 86 11.52 1.16 14.19
N GLY A 87 12.29 0.91 13.13
CA GLY A 87 11.84 1.08 11.75
C GLY A 87 11.86 2.53 11.26
N ARG A 88 11.76 2.71 9.93
CA ARG A 88 11.96 4.01 9.24
C ARG A 88 10.97 5.10 9.65
N TYR A 89 9.74 4.72 9.98
CA TYR A 89 8.67 5.65 10.34
C TYR A 89 8.17 5.43 11.76
N GLY A 90 8.97 4.83 12.64
CA GLY A 90 8.53 4.51 14.00
C GLY A 90 8.15 5.74 14.84
N HIS A 91 8.54 6.95 14.41
CA HIS A 91 8.13 8.23 14.99
C HIS A 91 6.71 8.68 14.57
N MET A 92 6.11 8.01 13.59
CA MET A 92 4.81 8.35 13.01
C MET A 92 3.68 7.52 13.61
N ALA A 93 2.54 8.16 13.87
CA ALA A 93 1.30 7.47 14.24
C ALA A 93 0.62 6.79 13.03
N ILE A 94 0.85 7.32 11.83
CA ILE A 94 0.33 6.81 10.55
C ILE A 94 1.50 6.72 9.59
N HIS A 95 1.78 5.54 9.05
CA HIS A 95 2.89 5.36 8.12
C HIS A 95 2.53 5.86 6.71
N PRO A 96 3.43 6.59 6.03
CA PRO A 96 3.22 7.03 4.65
C PRO A 96 3.12 5.86 3.68
N TYR A 97 2.41 6.11 2.57
CA TYR A 97 2.34 5.19 1.44
C TYR A 97 3.77 4.85 0.95
N PRO A 98 4.19 3.58 0.96
CA PRO A 98 5.58 3.23 0.73
C PRO A 98 5.93 3.16 -0.76
N ALA A 99 5.91 4.32 -1.44
CA ALA A 99 6.12 4.45 -2.89
C ALA A 99 7.42 3.82 -3.42
N ARG A 100 8.47 3.73 -2.58
CA ARG A 100 9.73 3.03 -2.92
C ARG A 100 9.57 1.53 -3.21
N LEU A 101 8.45 0.93 -2.80
CA LEU A 101 8.14 -0.47 -3.05
C LEU A 101 7.45 -0.69 -4.40
N ILE A 102 7.18 0.39 -5.15
CA ILE A 102 6.68 0.28 -6.52
C ILE A 102 7.78 -0.32 -7.40
N THR A 103 7.47 -1.42 -8.07
CA THR A 103 8.35 -2.00 -9.09
C THR A 103 7.55 -2.29 -10.36
N THR A 104 8.24 -2.43 -11.47
CA THR A 104 7.63 -2.93 -12.71
C THR A 104 8.17 -4.32 -13.02
N TRP A 105 7.35 -5.12 -13.70
CA TRP A 105 7.71 -6.44 -14.16
C TRP A 105 7.05 -6.70 -15.51
N GLN A 106 7.83 -7.19 -16.46
CA GLN A 106 7.32 -7.58 -17.77
C GLN A 106 7.55 -9.08 -17.96
N PRO A 107 6.49 -9.88 -18.23
CA PRO A 107 6.67 -11.26 -18.64
C PRO A 107 7.34 -11.33 -20.02
N PRO A 108 8.00 -12.45 -20.38
CA PRO A 108 8.62 -12.62 -21.71
C PRO A 108 7.66 -12.35 -22.87
N GLU A 109 6.39 -12.74 -22.69
CA GLU A 109 5.29 -12.43 -23.59
C GLU A 109 4.15 -11.81 -22.77
N GLY A 110 3.96 -10.49 -22.90
CA GLY A 110 2.81 -9.81 -22.29
C GLY A 110 3.04 -8.32 -22.01
N GLU A 111 2.01 -7.75 -21.37
CA GLU A 111 1.93 -6.34 -21.02
C GLU A 111 2.84 -6.02 -19.81
N LEU A 112 3.30 -4.76 -19.72
CA LEU A 112 4.06 -4.28 -18.56
C LEU A 112 3.15 -4.23 -17.32
N VAL A 113 3.55 -4.91 -16.25
CA VAL A 113 2.84 -4.94 -14.97
C VAL A 113 3.51 -3.99 -13.98
N THR A 114 2.72 -3.16 -13.32
CA THR A 114 3.14 -2.37 -12.16
C THR A 114 2.76 -3.10 -10.89
N LEU A 115 3.73 -3.36 -10.02
CA LEU A 115 3.55 -3.93 -8.69
C LEU A 115 3.68 -2.79 -7.69
N ARG A 116 2.60 -2.43 -7.01
CA ARG A 116 2.59 -1.29 -6.08
C ARG A 116 1.81 -1.61 -4.81
N PRO A 117 2.15 -1.00 -3.66
CA PRO A 117 1.33 -1.13 -2.47
C PRO A 117 -0.13 -0.74 -2.76
N ILE A 118 -1.08 -1.41 -2.12
CA ILE A 118 -2.49 -1.00 -2.20
C ILE A 118 -2.67 0.34 -1.51
N ARG A 119 -3.63 1.15 -1.97
CA ARG A 119 -4.02 2.42 -1.37
C ARG A 119 -5.54 2.50 -1.21
N PRO A 120 -6.07 3.39 -0.35
CA PRO A 120 -7.52 3.54 -0.14
C PRO A 120 -8.33 3.71 -1.44
N GLU A 121 -7.76 4.41 -2.41
CA GLU A 121 -8.38 4.72 -3.71
C GLU A 121 -8.56 3.49 -4.62
N ASP A 122 -7.96 2.35 -4.27
CA ASP A 122 -8.02 1.13 -5.08
C ASP A 122 -9.32 0.33 -4.87
N ALA A 123 -10.24 0.80 -4.01
CA ALA A 123 -11.47 0.07 -3.70
C ALA A 123 -12.30 -0.30 -4.94
N GLU A 124 -12.34 0.57 -5.96
CA GLU A 124 -13.07 0.29 -7.19
C GLU A 124 -12.40 -0.80 -8.04
N ILE A 125 -11.06 -0.75 -8.19
CA ILE A 125 -10.32 -1.74 -8.99
C ILE A 125 -10.25 -3.10 -8.29
N GLU A 126 -10.11 -3.15 -6.96
CA GLU A 126 -10.13 -4.38 -6.15
C GLU A 126 -11.52 -5.04 -6.26
N GLN A 127 -12.60 -4.25 -6.19
CA GLN A 127 -13.96 -4.76 -6.36
C GLN A 127 -14.21 -5.32 -7.76
N ALA A 128 -13.73 -4.62 -8.79
CA ALA A 128 -13.84 -5.05 -10.18
C ALA A 128 -13.04 -6.34 -10.43
N PHE A 129 -11.83 -6.42 -9.86
CA PHE A 129 -10.98 -7.60 -9.90
C PHE A 129 -11.62 -8.80 -9.22
N VAL A 130 -12.13 -8.67 -7.99
CA VAL A 130 -12.81 -9.79 -7.31
C VAL A 130 -14.04 -10.27 -8.08
N ARG A 131 -14.77 -9.36 -8.75
CA ARG A 131 -15.92 -9.72 -9.58
C ARG A 131 -15.53 -10.48 -10.86
N SER A 132 -14.35 -10.23 -11.42
CA SER A 132 -13.88 -10.86 -12.65
C SER A 132 -13.29 -12.26 -12.43
N LEU A 133 -12.89 -12.58 -11.19
CA LEU A 133 -12.36 -13.90 -10.83
C LEU A 133 -13.37 -15.03 -11.06
N SER A 134 -12.85 -16.17 -11.54
CA SER A 134 -13.61 -17.41 -11.61
C SER A 134 -14.14 -17.83 -10.23
N PRO A 135 -15.26 -18.60 -10.16
CA PRO A 135 -15.74 -19.17 -8.91
C PRO A 135 -14.67 -20.00 -8.17
N GLU A 136 -13.81 -20.69 -8.92
CA GLU A 136 -12.70 -21.47 -8.36
C GLU A 136 -11.64 -20.56 -7.71
N SER A 137 -11.16 -19.54 -8.42
CA SER A 137 -10.19 -18.57 -7.88
C SER A 137 -10.72 -17.85 -6.64
N ARG A 138 -12.01 -17.46 -6.62
CA ARG A 138 -12.64 -16.88 -5.41
C ARG A 138 -12.72 -17.87 -4.26
N ARG A 139 -13.13 -19.11 -4.54
CA ARG A 139 -13.17 -20.17 -3.52
C ARG A 139 -11.79 -20.42 -2.92
N PHE A 140 -10.74 -20.49 -3.74
CA PHE A 140 -9.38 -20.67 -3.22
C PHE A 140 -8.90 -19.48 -2.40
N ARG A 141 -9.28 -18.25 -2.77
CA ARG A 141 -8.85 -17.03 -2.08
C ARG A 141 -9.59 -16.75 -0.78
N PHE A 142 -10.89 -17.02 -0.73
CA PHE A 142 -11.76 -16.63 0.39
C PHE A 142 -12.25 -17.83 1.20
N MET A 143 -11.95 -19.06 0.75
CA MET A 143 -12.51 -20.30 1.31
C MET A 143 -14.04 -20.29 1.39
N ASP A 144 -14.66 -19.49 0.52
CA ASP A 144 -16.10 -19.22 0.51
C ASP A 144 -16.57 -19.02 -0.94
N THR A 145 -17.88 -19.06 -1.15
CA THR A 145 -18.59 -18.79 -2.41
C THR A 145 -18.87 -17.31 -2.65
N LEU A 146 -18.12 -16.44 -1.97
CA LEU A 146 -18.23 -14.99 -2.04
C LEU A 146 -18.13 -14.52 -3.50
N ARG A 147 -19.14 -13.78 -3.95
CA ARG A 147 -19.19 -13.24 -5.32
C ARG A 147 -18.56 -11.85 -5.43
N GLU A 148 -18.70 -11.05 -4.39
CA GLU A 148 -18.21 -9.68 -4.32
C GLU A 148 -17.84 -9.32 -2.88
N LEU A 149 -16.95 -8.34 -2.71
CA LEU A 149 -16.57 -7.82 -1.41
C LEU A 149 -17.70 -6.95 -0.84
N THR A 150 -17.95 -7.09 0.46
CA THR A 150 -18.81 -6.13 1.15
C THR A 150 -18.10 -4.78 1.29
N PRO A 151 -18.84 -3.66 1.50
CA PRO A 151 -18.20 -2.37 1.76
C PRO A 151 -17.22 -2.40 2.94
N ALA A 152 -17.53 -3.16 3.99
CA ALA A 152 -16.65 -3.35 5.14
C ALA A 152 -15.35 -4.09 4.76
N MET A 153 -15.44 -5.11 3.89
CA MET A 153 -14.26 -5.81 3.39
C MET A 153 -13.41 -4.92 2.50
N LEU A 154 -14.01 -4.11 1.62
CA LEU A 154 -13.27 -3.18 0.77
C LEU A 154 -12.44 -2.22 1.62
N VAL A 155 -13.06 -1.58 2.61
CA VAL A 155 -12.34 -0.70 3.55
C VAL A 155 -11.20 -1.46 4.24
N ARG A 156 -11.47 -2.67 4.76
CA ARG A 156 -10.45 -3.49 5.43
C ARG A 156 -9.29 -3.89 4.52
N PHE A 157 -9.54 -4.00 3.22
CA PHE A 157 -8.57 -4.50 2.25
C PHE A 157 -7.76 -3.38 1.61
N THR A 158 -8.29 -2.17 1.50
CA THR A 158 -7.60 -1.03 0.85
C THR A 158 -7.03 -0.02 1.83
N GLN A 159 -7.61 0.10 3.03
CA GLN A 159 -7.16 1.04 4.07
C GLN A 159 -6.32 0.32 5.11
N ILE A 160 -5.12 -0.08 4.68
CA ILE A 160 -4.22 -0.88 5.49
C ILE A 160 -3.28 -0.03 6.34
N ASP A 161 -2.89 -0.56 7.49
CA ASP A 161 -1.76 -0.04 8.27
C ASP A 161 -0.47 -0.69 7.75
N TYR A 162 0.30 0.06 6.96
CA TYR A 162 1.57 -0.44 6.37
C TYR A 162 2.61 -0.85 7.42
N ASP A 163 2.45 -0.45 8.69
CA ASP A 163 3.27 -0.97 9.78
C ASP A 163 2.86 -2.37 10.17
N ARG A 164 1.58 -2.74 10.12
CA ARG A 164 1.05 -4.03 10.64
C ARG A 164 0.78 -5.07 9.58
N GLU A 165 0.47 -4.64 8.38
CA GLU A 165 0.14 -5.49 7.26
C GLU A 165 0.69 -4.87 5.97
N MET A 166 0.81 -5.67 4.91
CA MET A 166 1.26 -5.19 3.61
C MET A 166 0.43 -5.86 2.53
N ALA A 167 -0.03 -5.08 1.56
CA ALA A 167 -0.69 -5.60 0.38
C ALA A 167 -0.11 -4.94 -0.87
N PHE A 168 0.09 -5.74 -1.91
CA PHE A 168 0.51 -5.30 -3.24
C PHE A 168 -0.57 -5.65 -4.24
N VAL A 169 -0.95 -4.68 -5.05
CA VAL A 169 -1.71 -4.88 -6.28
C VAL A 169 -0.76 -4.95 -7.47
N ALA A 170 -1.05 -5.85 -8.40
CA ALA A 170 -0.44 -5.92 -9.71
C ALA A 170 -1.42 -5.31 -10.71
N THR A 171 -1.00 -4.30 -11.46
CA THR A 171 -1.85 -3.57 -12.39
C THR A 171 -1.24 -3.45 -13.78
N VAL A 172 -2.10 -3.37 -14.78
CA VAL A 172 -1.75 -3.06 -16.18
C VAL A 172 -2.53 -1.84 -16.64
N GLN A 173 -2.07 -1.19 -17.71
CA GLN A 173 -2.76 -0.06 -18.32
C GLN A 173 -3.58 -0.54 -19.53
N ARG A 174 -4.91 -0.39 -19.48
CA ARG A 174 -5.83 -0.72 -20.56
C ARG A 174 -6.78 0.45 -20.80
N ASP A 175 -6.83 0.95 -22.03
CA ASP A 175 -7.64 2.12 -22.42
C ASP A 175 -7.44 3.35 -21.52
N GLY A 176 -6.19 3.60 -21.11
CA GLY A 176 -5.83 4.71 -20.22
C GLY A 176 -6.31 4.54 -18.77
N LYS A 177 -6.77 3.34 -18.40
CA LYS A 177 -7.19 3.00 -17.04
C LYS A 177 -6.29 1.93 -16.44
N GLU A 178 -6.08 2.05 -15.14
CA GLU A 178 -5.43 1.01 -14.36
C GLU A 178 -6.39 -0.16 -14.14
N VAL A 179 -5.96 -1.36 -14.51
CA VAL A 179 -6.71 -2.61 -14.33
C VAL A 179 -5.90 -3.54 -13.46
N GLU A 180 -6.49 -3.98 -12.36
CA GLU A 180 -5.88 -4.94 -11.45
C GLU A 180 -5.92 -6.36 -12.03
N VAL A 181 -4.78 -7.06 -11.94
CA VAL A 181 -4.57 -8.42 -12.45
C VAL A 181 -4.07 -9.39 -11.37
N GLY A 182 -3.90 -8.92 -10.15
CA GLY A 182 -3.58 -9.75 -9.00
C GLY A 182 -3.39 -8.93 -7.73
N VAL A 183 -3.61 -9.56 -6.59
CA VAL A 183 -3.34 -8.99 -5.27
C VAL A 183 -2.71 -10.02 -4.36
N CYS A 184 -1.69 -9.61 -3.62
CA CYS A 184 -1.09 -10.41 -2.56
C CYS A 184 -0.95 -9.56 -1.30
N ARG A 185 -1.03 -10.19 -0.13
CA ARG A 185 -0.91 -9.49 1.15
C ARG A 185 -0.44 -10.39 2.26
N TYR A 186 0.11 -9.79 3.31
CA TYR A 186 0.27 -10.44 4.60
C TYR A 186 -0.31 -9.57 5.72
N ILE A 187 -0.77 -10.22 6.80
CA ILE A 187 -1.15 -9.58 8.07
C ILE A 187 -0.28 -10.18 9.17
N THR A 188 0.25 -9.33 10.06
CA THR A 188 1.04 -9.82 11.20
C THR A 188 0.12 -10.47 12.23
N ASN A 189 0.52 -11.66 12.69
CA ASN A 189 -0.22 -12.41 13.69
C ASN A 189 -0.14 -11.74 15.07
N PRO A 190 -1.05 -12.06 16.01
CA PRO A 190 -1.02 -11.51 17.36
C PRO A 190 0.28 -11.75 18.14
N ASP A 191 1.08 -12.75 17.73
CA ASP A 191 2.41 -13.02 18.30
C ASP A 191 3.46 -11.93 17.96
N GLY A 192 3.16 -11.04 17.01
CA GLY A 192 4.03 -9.95 16.56
C GLY A 192 5.29 -10.41 15.82
N VAL A 193 5.46 -11.70 15.56
CA VAL A 193 6.68 -12.29 14.98
C VAL A 193 6.41 -13.14 13.74
N THR A 194 5.19 -13.59 13.51
CA THR A 194 4.80 -14.28 12.29
C THR A 194 3.76 -13.50 11.51
N CYS A 195 3.56 -13.83 10.24
CA CYS A 195 2.48 -13.27 9.43
C CYS A 195 1.75 -14.33 8.62
N GLU A 196 0.47 -14.12 8.38
CA GLU A 196 -0.32 -14.91 7.45
C GLU A 196 -0.39 -14.22 6.09
N TYR A 197 -0.19 -14.96 4.99
CA TYR A 197 -0.30 -14.40 3.64
C TYR A 197 -1.51 -14.93 2.87
N ALA A 198 -1.97 -14.11 1.92
CA ALA A 198 -2.94 -14.49 0.91
C ALA A 198 -2.54 -13.92 -0.45
N ILE A 199 -2.85 -14.64 -1.53
CA ILE A 199 -2.63 -14.19 -2.90
C ILE A 199 -3.75 -14.69 -3.80
N VAL A 200 -4.11 -13.88 -4.80
CA VAL A 200 -4.96 -14.29 -5.91
C VAL A 200 -4.53 -13.55 -7.17
N ILE A 201 -4.52 -14.25 -8.29
CA ILE A 201 -4.14 -13.74 -9.60
C ILE A 201 -5.33 -13.90 -10.54
N ALA A 202 -5.55 -12.93 -11.42
CA ALA A 202 -6.58 -13.02 -12.47
C ALA A 202 -6.38 -14.30 -13.30
N ASP A 203 -7.48 -14.98 -13.66
CA ASP A 203 -7.42 -16.30 -14.29
C ASP A 203 -6.64 -16.30 -15.61
N ASP A 204 -6.74 -15.22 -16.40
CA ASP A 204 -5.99 -15.02 -17.64
C ASP A 204 -4.47 -14.77 -17.43
N TRP A 205 -4.05 -14.44 -16.21
CA TRP A 205 -2.66 -14.21 -15.81
C TRP A 205 -2.00 -15.41 -15.14
N HIS A 206 -2.71 -16.51 -14.96
CA HIS A 206 -2.15 -17.75 -14.40
C HIS A 206 -1.01 -18.29 -15.27
N ARG A 207 -0.04 -18.95 -14.62
CA ARG A 207 1.13 -19.59 -15.27
C ARG A 207 2.04 -18.64 -16.07
N ARG A 208 1.93 -17.32 -15.87
CA ARG A 208 2.83 -16.31 -16.47
C ARG A 208 3.99 -15.89 -15.56
N GLY A 209 4.05 -16.42 -14.34
CA GLY A 209 5.07 -16.07 -13.34
C GLY A 209 4.70 -14.90 -12.40
N LEU A 210 3.55 -14.24 -12.62
CA LEU A 210 3.10 -13.10 -11.81
C LEU A 210 2.97 -13.46 -10.31
N GLY A 211 2.35 -14.59 -9.99
CA GLY A 211 2.20 -15.04 -8.59
C GLY A 211 3.54 -15.21 -7.88
N ARG A 212 4.56 -15.76 -8.56
CA ARG A 212 5.92 -15.86 -8.03
C ARG A 212 6.55 -14.49 -7.81
N ARG A 213 6.42 -13.59 -8.79
CA ARG A 213 6.97 -12.23 -8.69
C ARG A 213 6.36 -11.47 -7.51
N MET A 214 5.04 -11.53 -7.35
CA MET A 214 4.30 -10.91 -6.24
C MET A 214 4.73 -11.47 -4.89
N MET A 215 4.78 -12.80 -4.76
CA MET A 215 5.18 -13.45 -3.51
C MET A 215 6.63 -13.11 -3.12
N VAL A 216 7.57 -13.06 -4.08
CA VAL A 216 8.96 -12.65 -3.80
C VAL A 216 9.01 -11.25 -3.19
N GLN A 217 8.29 -10.30 -3.78
CA GLN A 217 8.23 -8.93 -3.25
C GLN A 217 7.59 -8.87 -1.87
N LEU A 218 6.51 -9.63 -1.64
CA LEU A 218 5.84 -9.72 -0.35
C LEU A 218 6.75 -10.31 0.75
N ILE A 219 7.47 -11.39 0.43
CA ILE A 219 8.44 -12.06 1.30
C ILE A 219 9.59 -11.11 1.65
N GLU A 220 10.14 -10.37 0.68
CA GLU A 220 11.21 -9.40 0.94
C GLU A 220 10.79 -8.31 1.93
N VAL A 221 9.55 -7.81 1.82
CA VAL A 221 9.03 -6.82 2.77
C VAL A 221 8.88 -7.43 4.17
N ALA A 222 8.35 -8.66 4.26
CA ALA A 222 8.22 -9.37 5.53
C ALA A 222 9.60 -9.62 6.19
N ARG A 223 10.62 -9.98 5.40
CA ARG A 223 12.01 -10.13 5.87
C ARG A 223 12.61 -8.83 6.39
N ARG A 224 12.49 -7.73 5.62
CA ARG A 224 13.02 -6.41 6.03
C ARG A 224 12.38 -5.90 7.31
N ARG A 225 11.13 -6.31 7.57
CA ARG A 225 10.43 -6.01 8.81
C ARG A 225 10.93 -6.84 10.02
N GLY A 226 11.69 -7.90 9.78
CA GLY A 226 12.25 -8.76 10.83
C GLY A 226 11.27 -9.81 11.37
N LEU A 227 10.21 -10.11 10.61
CA LEU A 227 9.32 -11.23 10.92
C LEU A 227 10.11 -12.56 10.85
N ALA A 228 9.74 -13.51 11.71
CA ALA A 228 10.39 -14.81 11.84
C ALA A 228 9.91 -15.82 10.79
N ALA A 229 8.60 -15.84 10.51
CA ALA A 229 8.01 -16.77 9.55
C ALA A 229 6.77 -16.21 8.85
N MET A 230 6.55 -16.65 7.62
CA MET A 230 5.34 -16.43 6.83
C MET A 230 4.56 -17.73 6.71
N ILE A 231 3.27 -17.70 7.01
CA ILE A 231 2.38 -18.86 7.10
C ILE A 231 1.23 -18.68 6.11
N GLY A 232 0.76 -19.77 5.51
CA GLY A 232 -0.45 -19.77 4.70
C GLY A 232 -1.26 -21.04 4.86
N HIS A 233 -2.55 -20.94 4.58
CA HIS A 233 -3.50 -22.03 4.57
C HIS A 233 -3.99 -22.23 3.14
N VAL A 234 -3.64 -23.36 2.53
CA VAL A 234 -3.88 -23.63 1.11
C VAL A 234 -4.77 -24.87 1.00
N MET A 235 -5.88 -24.77 0.27
CA MET A 235 -6.70 -25.97 -0.01
C MET A 235 -5.85 -27.07 -0.65
N SER A 236 -5.98 -28.30 -0.17
CA SER A 236 -5.28 -29.50 -0.67
C SER A 236 -5.50 -29.73 -2.17
N SER A 237 -6.61 -29.20 -2.73
CA SER A 237 -6.92 -29.26 -4.16
C SER A 237 -6.23 -28.18 -5.01
N ASN A 238 -5.71 -27.11 -4.41
CA ASN A 238 -5.05 -26.00 -5.13
C ASN A 238 -3.58 -26.33 -5.43
N ARG A 239 -3.38 -27.24 -6.39
CA ARG A 239 -2.04 -27.72 -6.78
C ARG A 239 -1.11 -26.58 -7.23
N GLY A 240 -1.61 -25.62 -8.00
CA GLY A 240 -0.81 -24.50 -8.49
C GLY A 240 -0.25 -23.63 -7.35
N MET A 241 -1.03 -23.40 -6.29
CA MET A 241 -0.53 -22.68 -5.11
C MET A 241 0.49 -23.51 -4.32
N LEU A 242 0.27 -24.82 -4.17
CA LEU A 242 1.22 -25.71 -3.48
C LEU A 242 2.56 -25.79 -4.23
N GLU A 243 2.55 -25.89 -5.56
CA GLU A 243 3.74 -25.85 -6.41
C GLU A 243 4.47 -24.49 -6.29
N LEU A 244 3.73 -23.38 -6.28
CA LEU A 244 4.29 -22.05 -6.05
C LEU A 244 4.97 -21.94 -4.68
N CYS A 245 4.31 -22.41 -3.62
CA CYS A 245 4.87 -22.45 -2.27
C CYS A 245 6.18 -23.25 -2.22
N GLN A 246 6.17 -24.45 -2.80
CA GLN A 246 7.35 -25.30 -2.84
C GLN A 246 8.51 -24.64 -3.59
N ALA A 247 8.24 -24.02 -4.74
CA ALA A 247 9.24 -23.30 -5.54
C ALA A 247 9.81 -22.06 -4.83
N LEU A 248 9.11 -21.52 -3.83
CA LEU A 248 9.54 -20.41 -2.98
C LEU A 248 10.19 -20.86 -1.67
N GLY A 249 10.31 -22.16 -1.43
CA GLY A 249 10.95 -22.72 -0.25
C GLY A 249 10.04 -22.87 0.98
N PHE A 250 8.72 -22.81 0.81
CA PHE A 250 7.80 -23.12 1.91
C PHE A 250 7.84 -24.61 2.22
N VAL A 251 7.85 -24.95 3.50
CA VAL A 251 7.59 -26.29 4.01
C VAL A 251 6.09 -26.51 4.03
N ILE A 252 5.63 -27.60 3.43
CA ILE A 252 4.21 -27.97 3.34
C ILE A 252 3.94 -29.09 4.35
N SER A 253 2.90 -28.92 5.16
CA SER A 253 2.46 -29.87 6.18
C SER A 253 0.94 -30.00 6.18
N ASP A 254 0.42 -31.09 6.74
CA ASP A 254 -1.01 -31.23 6.97
C ASP A 254 -1.49 -30.22 8.02
N SER A 255 -2.66 -29.61 7.77
CA SER A 255 -3.32 -28.82 8.81
C SER A 255 -3.86 -29.76 9.88
N SER A 256 -3.67 -29.42 11.16
CA SER A 256 -4.28 -30.13 12.28
C SER A 256 -5.80 -29.97 12.33
N ASP A 257 -6.30 -28.88 11.74
CA ASP A 257 -7.68 -28.42 11.97
C ASP A 257 -8.62 -28.87 10.83
N ASP A 258 -8.09 -29.01 9.61
CA ASP A 258 -8.87 -29.41 8.43
C ASP A 258 -8.01 -30.22 7.44
N PRO A 259 -8.31 -31.51 7.18
CA PRO A 259 -7.56 -32.33 6.23
C PRO A 259 -7.67 -31.85 4.77
N MET A 260 -8.67 -31.01 4.45
CA MET A 260 -8.79 -30.37 3.14
C MET A 260 -7.88 -29.16 2.99
N VAL A 261 -7.11 -28.80 4.02
CA VAL A 261 -6.19 -27.66 4.03
C VAL A 261 -4.77 -28.15 4.35
N LYS A 262 -3.80 -27.63 3.61
CA LYS A 262 -2.38 -27.73 3.90
C LYS A 262 -1.92 -26.45 4.57
N ARG A 263 -1.10 -26.60 5.60
CA ARG A 263 -0.35 -25.50 6.20
C ARG A 263 0.99 -25.38 5.50
N VAL A 264 1.28 -24.19 4.97
CA VAL A 264 2.58 -23.88 4.35
C VAL A 264 3.31 -22.86 5.21
N THR A 265 4.62 -23.04 5.41
CA THR A 265 5.42 -22.15 6.27
C THR A 265 6.78 -21.86 5.65
N LEU A 266 7.16 -20.59 5.58
CA LEU A 266 8.48 -20.12 5.14
C LEU A 266 9.17 -19.43 6.31
N ALA A 267 10.35 -19.91 6.68
CA ALA A 267 11.24 -19.19 7.60
C ALA A 267 11.78 -17.94 6.89
N LEU A 268 11.69 -16.78 7.56
CA LEU A 268 12.10 -15.49 7.02
C LEU A 268 13.45 -15.02 7.57
N LYS A 269 13.88 -15.59 8.71
CA LYS A 269 15.21 -15.41 9.26
C LYS A 269 16.10 -16.56 8.82
N ASP A 270 17.32 -16.23 8.41
CA ASP A 270 18.36 -17.23 8.27
C ASP A 270 18.72 -17.72 9.69
N ASN A 271 18.79 -19.04 9.87
CA ASN A 271 19.28 -19.66 11.12
C ASN A 271 20.76 -19.37 11.34
#